data_AF-A0A1I3I4N7-F1
#
_entry.id   AF-A0A1I3I4N7-F1
#
_cell.length_a   1.000
_cell.length_b   1.000
_cell.length_c   1.000
_cell.angle_alpha   90.00
_cell.angle_beta   90.00
_cell.angle_gamma   90.00
#
_symmetry.space_group_name_H-M   'P 1'
#
loop_
_entity.id
_entity.type
_entity.pdbx_description
1 polymer ?
#
loop_
_entity_poly.entity_id
_entity_poly.type
_entity_poly.pdbx_seq_one_letter_code
_entity_poly.pdbx_strand_id
1 'polypeptide(L)'
;MWLKSIFNKPATSKQDEEAREVVRNSVSPQPPARRAVPLMERAELLQPAKSANNQIQYDEKLIPQLKSDHAALLLMYSSVANKMSAGAWDAVPTSLREMRMAMYGHLLTEGVKLYSYMRRSLAEEQNLLEVYRSYKKEMDGIGRVAFDFFDKYQGKDWLASPDARSSFKAEFANLGTVLVDRITREENILYPLYMPS
;
A
#
# COMPACT_ATOMS: atom_id res chain seq x y z
N MET A 1 27.53 26.98 -5.53
CA MET A 1 28.00 26.77 -6.91
C MET A 1 27.18 25.66 -7.54
N TRP A 2 26.81 25.82 -8.82
CA TRP A 2 26.23 24.83 -9.73
C TRP A 2 24.78 24.38 -9.48
N LEU A 3 23.83 24.36 -10.42
CA LEU A 3 23.71 24.85 -11.80
C LEU A 3 22.20 24.84 -12.15
N LYS A 4 21.80 25.76 -13.03
CA LYS A 4 20.44 26.00 -13.49
C LYS A 4 20.08 25.10 -14.69
N SER A 5 18.77 24.93 -14.90
CA SER A 5 18.07 24.95 -16.20
C SER A 5 18.20 23.74 -17.13
N ILE A 6 17.11 22.98 -17.31
CA ILE A 6 16.62 22.55 -18.63
C ILE A 6 15.12 22.21 -18.54
N PHE A 7 14.23 22.88 -19.31
CA PHE A 7 13.38 22.26 -20.35
C PHE A 7 12.19 23.14 -20.78
N ASN A 8 12.26 23.49 -22.06
CA ASN A 8 11.26 24.12 -22.90
C ASN A 8 10.31 23.03 -23.44
N LYS A 9 9.00 23.33 -23.49
CA LYS A 9 7.98 22.65 -24.32
C LYS A 9 7.99 23.27 -25.74
N PRO A 10 7.17 22.88 -26.76
CA PRO A 10 6.04 21.93 -26.79
C PRO A 10 6.00 20.99 -28.03
N ALA A 11 5.00 20.10 -28.11
CA ALA A 11 4.39 19.70 -29.39
C ALA A 11 2.90 19.36 -29.19
N THR A 12 2.07 20.02 -29.98
CA THR A 12 0.62 19.90 -30.10
C THR A 12 0.23 18.73 -31.01
N SER A 13 -0.81 18.02 -30.58
CA SER A 13 -1.58 17.07 -31.38
C SER A 13 -2.57 17.81 -32.28
N LYS A 14 -2.75 17.32 -33.51
CA LYS A 14 -3.98 17.34 -34.31
C LYS A 14 -3.77 16.47 -35.55
N GLN A 15 -4.88 15.96 -36.10
CA GLN A 15 -5.07 15.19 -37.33
C GLN A 15 -5.20 13.68 -37.14
N ASP A 16 -6.21 12.95 -37.64
CA ASP A 16 -7.46 13.20 -38.37
C ASP A 16 -8.28 11.90 -38.11
N GLU A 17 -9.51 11.90 -37.60
CA GLU A 17 -10.77 12.20 -38.29
C GLU A 17 -10.90 11.61 -39.71
N GLU A 18 -10.61 10.32 -39.89
CA GLU A 18 -11.07 9.58 -41.08
C GLU A 18 -11.07 8.05 -40.85
N ALA A 19 -12.17 7.52 -40.30
CA ALA A 19 -12.54 6.10 -40.41
C ALA A 19 -13.99 5.87 -39.89
N ARG A 20 -14.94 6.63 -40.42
CA ARG A 20 -16.37 6.33 -40.32
C ARG A 20 -16.88 6.04 -41.72
N GLU A 21 -16.86 4.75 -42.06
CA GLU A 21 -17.70 4.07 -43.05
C GLU A 21 -16.86 2.91 -43.58
N VAL A 22 -17.21 1.69 -43.17
CA VAL A 22 -17.34 0.46 -43.99
C VAL A 22 -17.62 -0.66 -42.97
N VAL A 23 -18.46 -1.61 -43.38
CA VAL A 23 -18.88 -2.83 -42.64
C VAL A 23 -20.12 -2.66 -41.75
N ARG A 24 -21.26 -2.37 -42.40
CA ARG A 24 -22.51 -3.06 -42.07
C ARG A 24 -22.45 -4.50 -42.64
N ASN A 25 -22.97 -5.44 -41.87
CA ASN A 25 -23.21 -6.87 -42.15
C ASN A 25 -22.02 -7.82 -41.93
N SER A 26 -21.98 -8.40 -40.73
CA SER A 26 -21.37 -9.70 -40.47
C SER A 26 -22.22 -10.46 -39.44
N VAL A 27 -22.89 -11.50 -39.91
CA VAL A 27 -23.64 -12.48 -39.10
C VAL A 27 -22.61 -13.36 -38.37
N SER A 28 -22.70 -13.43 -37.05
CA SER A 28 -21.83 -14.29 -36.23
C SER A 28 -22.47 -15.69 -36.04
N PRO A 29 -21.72 -16.79 -36.18
CA PRO A 29 -22.20 -18.11 -35.81
C PRO A 29 -22.24 -18.28 -34.28
N GLN A 30 -23.32 -18.88 -33.78
CA GLN A 30 -23.57 -19.10 -32.37
C GLN A 30 -22.65 -20.21 -31.81
N PRO A 31 -21.98 -20.01 -30.65
CA PRO A 31 -21.17 -21.06 -30.03
C PRO A 31 -22.03 -22.23 -29.53
N PRO A 32 -21.53 -23.48 -29.52
CA PRO A 32 -22.29 -24.62 -29.02
C PRO A 32 -22.60 -24.45 -27.53
N ALA A 33 -23.80 -24.93 -27.14
CA ALA A 33 -24.29 -24.88 -25.77
C ALA A 33 -23.26 -25.49 -24.79
N ARG A 34 -22.74 -24.67 -23.86
CA ARG A 34 -21.96 -25.15 -22.72
C ARG A 34 -22.85 -26.10 -21.92
N ARG A 35 -22.50 -27.39 -21.89
CA ARG A 35 -23.00 -28.33 -20.89
C ARG A 35 -22.74 -27.72 -19.51
N ALA A 36 -23.79 -27.40 -18.78
CA ALA A 36 -23.68 -26.98 -17.39
C ALA A 36 -23.22 -28.19 -16.58
N VAL A 37 -21.96 -28.17 -16.14
CA VAL A 37 -21.46 -29.12 -15.13
C VAL A 37 -22.35 -28.97 -13.88
N PRO A 38 -22.93 -30.06 -13.35
CA PRO A 38 -23.78 -30.02 -12.16
C PRO A 38 -23.07 -29.34 -10.99
N LEU A 39 -23.82 -28.58 -10.19
CA LEU A 39 -23.29 -27.78 -9.07
C LEU A 39 -22.43 -28.59 -8.09
N MET A 40 -22.70 -29.90 -7.98
CA MET A 40 -21.98 -30.84 -7.12
C MET A 40 -20.54 -31.10 -7.59
N GLU A 41 -20.30 -31.21 -8.90
CA GLU A 41 -18.96 -31.42 -9.47
C GLU A 41 -18.10 -30.15 -9.37
N ARG A 42 -18.75 -28.98 -9.40
CA ARG A 42 -18.13 -27.68 -9.12
C ARG A 42 -17.70 -27.52 -7.66
N ALA A 43 -18.47 -28.08 -6.73
CA ALA A 43 -18.15 -28.06 -5.30
C ALA A 43 -16.95 -28.95 -4.97
N GLU A 44 -16.74 -30.03 -5.74
CA GLU A 44 -15.61 -30.94 -5.56
C GLU A 44 -14.28 -30.33 -6.08
N LEU A 45 -14.34 -29.54 -7.16
CA LEU A 45 -13.22 -28.73 -7.65
C LEU A 45 -12.86 -27.53 -6.76
N LEU A 46 -13.71 -27.20 -5.80
CA LEU A 46 -13.51 -26.13 -4.80
C LEU A 46 -12.97 -26.68 -3.47
N GLN A 47 -12.70 -27.98 -3.37
CA GLN A 47 -11.93 -28.48 -2.24
C GLN A 47 -10.57 -27.79 -2.27
N PRO A 48 -10.14 -27.13 -1.18
CA PRO A 48 -8.79 -26.61 -1.12
C PRO A 48 -7.85 -27.80 -1.31
N ALA A 49 -7.10 -27.79 -2.41
CA ALA A 49 -5.97 -28.70 -2.56
C ALA A 49 -5.19 -28.59 -1.25
N LYS A 50 -4.99 -29.71 -0.55
CA LYS A 50 -4.10 -29.78 0.61
C LYS A 50 -2.70 -29.44 0.08
N SER A 51 -2.38 -28.15 0.03
CA SER A 51 -1.09 -27.67 -0.44
C SER A 51 -0.06 -28.21 0.53
N ALA A 52 0.78 -29.11 0.03
CA ALA A 52 1.95 -29.58 0.72
C ALA A 52 2.75 -28.39 1.26
N ASN A 53 2.86 -28.30 2.58
CA ASN A 53 3.87 -27.55 3.32
C ASN A 53 4.23 -26.12 2.84
N ASN A 54 3.25 -25.34 2.37
CA ASN A 54 3.45 -23.95 1.92
C ASN A 54 3.55 -22.96 3.09
N GLN A 55 4.22 -23.36 4.17
CA GLN A 55 4.33 -22.54 5.37
C GLN A 55 5.38 -21.43 5.16
N ILE A 56 5.03 -20.20 5.54
CA ILE A 56 5.96 -19.07 5.55
C ILE A 56 7.14 -19.41 6.47
N GLN A 57 8.35 -19.47 5.92
CA GLN A 57 9.57 -19.76 6.68
C GLN A 57 10.26 -18.49 7.17
N TYR A 58 11.21 -18.67 8.07
CA TYR A 58 12.10 -17.60 8.51
C TYR A 58 12.86 -17.04 7.30
N ASP A 59 12.95 -15.71 7.21
CA ASP A 59 13.63 -14.96 6.16
C ASP A 59 14.54 -13.93 6.84
N GLU A 60 15.84 -14.21 6.86
CA GLU A 60 16.85 -13.35 7.48
C GLU A 60 16.91 -11.93 6.88
N LYS A 61 16.37 -11.74 5.67
CA LYS A 61 16.35 -10.45 4.98
C LYS A 61 15.09 -9.63 5.29
N LEU A 62 14.10 -10.23 5.95
CA LEU A 62 12.81 -9.58 6.21
C LEU A 62 12.96 -8.34 7.08
N ILE A 63 13.62 -8.45 8.23
CA ILE A 63 13.80 -7.29 9.13
C ILE A 63 14.62 -6.18 8.47
N PRO A 64 15.77 -6.45 7.81
CA PRO A 64 16.48 -5.44 7.01
C PRO A 64 15.60 -4.76 5.95
N GLN A 65 14.77 -5.52 5.23
CA GLN A 65 13.85 -4.97 4.24
C GLN A 65 12.83 -4.01 4.86
N LEU A 66 12.17 -4.44 5.94
CA LEU A 66 11.14 -3.62 6.60
C LEU A 66 11.73 -2.32 7.18
N LYS A 67 12.96 -2.35 7.71
CA LYS A 67 13.66 -1.14 8.15
C LYS A 67 14.02 -0.21 6.98
N SER A 68 14.38 -0.76 5.83
CA SER A 68 14.57 0.02 4.61
C SER A 68 13.26 0.68 4.17
N ASP A 69 12.14 -0.04 4.26
CA ASP A 69 10.81 0.49 3.95
C ASP A 69 10.42 1.63 4.91
N HIS A 70 10.71 1.50 6.22
CA HIS A 70 10.56 2.58 7.19
C HIS A 70 11.33 3.84 6.81
N ALA A 71 12.61 3.70 6.44
CA ALA A 71 13.44 4.83 6.02
C ALA A 71 12.87 5.50 4.76
N ALA A 72 12.40 4.72 3.79
CA ALA A 72 11.76 5.24 2.59
C ALA A 72 10.48 6.03 2.92
N LEU A 73 9.63 5.52 3.82
CA LEU A 73 8.41 6.20 4.27
C LEU A 73 8.72 7.55 4.95
N LEU A 74 9.75 7.60 5.80
CA LEU A 74 10.18 8.85 6.45
C LEU A 74 10.74 9.87 5.45
N LEU A 75 11.44 9.42 4.41
CA LEU A 75 11.90 10.28 3.32
C LEU A 75 10.73 10.82 2.50
N MET A 76 9.73 9.99 2.20
CA MET A 76 8.51 10.42 1.50
C MET A 76 7.72 11.44 2.33
N TYR A 77 7.57 11.22 3.63
CA TYR A 77 6.96 12.17 4.55
C TYR A 77 7.69 13.53 4.51
N SER A 78 9.01 13.51 4.61
CA SER A 78 9.84 14.74 4.54
C SER A 78 9.70 15.44 3.19
N SER A 79 9.60 14.69 2.10
CA SER A 79 9.38 15.22 0.76
C SER A 79 8.03 15.94 0.62
N VAL A 80 6.96 15.40 1.21
CA VAL A 80 5.65 16.07 1.26
C VAL A 80 5.72 17.34 2.10
N ALA A 81 6.34 17.28 3.29
CA ALA A 81 6.55 18.43 4.15
C ALA A 81 7.29 19.58 3.44
N ASN A 82 8.37 19.25 2.73
CA ASN A 82 9.15 20.22 1.98
C ASN A 82 8.34 20.88 0.85
N LYS A 83 7.51 20.11 0.13
CA LYS A 83 6.60 20.66 -0.90
C LYS A 83 5.59 21.65 -0.30
N MET A 84 5.00 21.33 0.86
CA MET A 84 4.10 22.24 1.55
C MET A 84 4.80 23.53 1.97
N SER A 85 6.00 23.42 2.55
CA SER A 85 6.78 24.58 3.02
C SER A 85 7.23 25.48 1.86
N ALA A 86 7.52 24.91 0.70
CA ALA A 86 7.84 25.64 -0.53
C ALA A 86 6.59 26.21 -1.26
N GLY A 87 5.39 25.98 -0.75
CA GLY A 87 4.14 26.39 -1.40
C GLY A 87 3.78 25.59 -2.65
N ALA A 88 4.47 24.48 -2.93
CA ALA A 88 4.26 23.60 -4.08
C ALA A 88 3.06 22.65 -3.86
N TRP A 89 1.89 23.23 -3.55
CA TRP A 89 0.67 22.52 -3.18
C TRP A 89 0.15 21.56 -4.27
N ASP A 90 0.29 21.93 -5.54
CA ASP A 90 -0.16 21.09 -6.67
C ASP A 90 0.57 19.75 -6.78
N ALA A 91 1.79 19.67 -6.22
CA ALA A 91 2.60 18.47 -6.21
C ALA A 91 2.33 17.55 -5.02
N VAL A 92 1.65 18.04 -3.96
CA VAL A 92 1.39 17.29 -2.73
C VAL A 92 0.55 16.03 -2.98
N PRO A 93 -0.58 16.06 -3.72
CA PRO A 93 -1.42 14.87 -3.93
C PRO A 93 -0.68 13.70 -4.59
N THR A 94 0.23 13.99 -5.54
CA THR A 94 1.02 12.93 -6.19
C THR A 94 1.97 12.27 -5.19
N SER A 95 2.69 13.05 -4.38
CA SER A 95 3.58 12.49 -3.36
C SER A 95 2.84 11.77 -2.23
N LEU A 96 1.63 12.22 -1.87
CA LEU A 96 0.77 11.47 -0.94
C LEU A 96 0.38 10.11 -1.49
N ARG A 97 0.01 10.03 -2.77
CA ARG A 97 -0.32 8.76 -3.41
C ARG A 97 0.87 7.81 -3.46
N GLU A 98 2.07 8.31 -3.77
CA GLU A 98 3.31 7.52 -3.71
C GLU A 98 3.57 6.98 -2.31
N MET A 99 3.44 7.84 -1.28
CA MET A 99 3.59 7.44 0.12
C MET A 99 2.54 6.40 0.55
N ARG A 100 1.27 6.57 0.14
CA ARG A 100 0.19 5.60 0.39
C ARG A 100 0.51 4.24 -0.21
N MET A 101 1.02 4.20 -1.44
CA MET A 101 1.38 2.94 -2.10
C MET A 101 2.56 2.25 -1.42
N ALA A 102 3.59 3.01 -1.03
CA ALA A 102 4.71 2.47 -0.25
C ALA A 102 4.24 1.90 1.09
N MET A 103 3.36 2.62 1.80
CA MET A 103 2.80 2.16 3.07
C MET A 103 1.96 0.90 2.90
N TYR A 104 1.15 0.82 1.84
CA TYR A 104 0.39 -0.39 1.54
C TYR A 104 1.31 -1.60 1.30
N GLY A 105 2.38 -1.43 0.51
CA GLY A 105 3.36 -2.49 0.26
C GLY A 105 4.07 -2.95 1.53
N HIS A 106 4.43 -2.01 2.40
CA HIS A 106 5.02 -2.28 3.72
C HIS A 106 4.07 -3.13 4.59
N LEU A 107 2.84 -2.66 4.80
CA LEU A 107 1.85 -3.39 5.62
C LEU A 107 1.51 -4.77 5.07
N LEU A 108 1.45 -4.90 3.75
CA LEU A 108 1.21 -6.20 3.10
C LEU A 108 2.35 -7.18 3.39
N THR A 109 3.59 -6.70 3.32
CA THR A 109 4.78 -7.51 3.61
C THR A 109 4.79 -7.97 5.06
N GLU A 110 4.46 -7.09 6.01
CA GLU A 110 4.33 -7.46 7.43
C GLU A 110 3.20 -8.47 7.65
N GLY A 111 2.03 -8.26 7.04
CA GLY A 111 0.88 -9.16 7.13
C GLY A 111 1.18 -10.57 6.64
N VAL A 112 1.72 -10.66 5.43
CA VAL A 112 1.94 -11.94 4.74
C VAL A 112 3.18 -12.66 5.27
N LYS A 113 4.27 -11.94 5.56
CA LYS A 113 5.53 -12.56 5.98
C LYS A 113 5.69 -12.56 7.50
N LEU A 114 5.80 -11.37 8.09
CA LEU A 114 6.19 -11.22 9.50
C LEU A 114 5.14 -11.81 10.44
N TYR A 115 3.91 -11.29 10.39
CA TYR A 115 2.85 -11.69 11.31
C TYR A 115 2.42 -13.15 11.10
N SER A 116 2.42 -13.64 9.87
CA SER A 116 2.08 -15.03 9.57
C SER A 116 3.13 -16.00 10.11
N TYR A 117 4.43 -15.68 9.96
CA TYR A 117 5.51 -16.47 10.55
C TYR A 117 5.44 -16.46 12.09
N MET A 118 5.37 -15.27 12.70
CA MET A 118 5.41 -15.12 14.15
C MET A 118 4.23 -15.80 14.86
N ARG A 119 3.03 -15.74 14.28
CA ARG A 119 1.87 -16.45 14.81
C ARG A 119 2.13 -17.95 14.94
N ARG A 120 2.85 -18.54 13.98
CA ARG A 120 3.20 -19.96 13.97
C ARG A 120 4.36 -20.25 14.91
N SER A 121 5.46 -19.49 14.82
CA SER A 121 6.67 -19.76 15.61
C SER A 121 6.47 -19.57 17.11
N LEU A 122 5.52 -18.71 17.50
CA LEU A 122 5.18 -18.44 18.90
C LEU A 122 3.99 -19.29 19.41
N ALA A 123 3.52 -20.28 18.64
CA ALA A 123 2.30 -21.02 18.99
C ALA A 123 2.38 -21.74 20.34
N GLU A 124 3.56 -22.26 20.70
CA GLU A 124 3.82 -22.95 21.96
C GLU A 124 4.29 -22.00 23.08
N GLU A 125 4.60 -20.73 22.76
CA GLU A 125 5.11 -19.73 23.70
C GLU A 125 4.00 -18.74 24.11
N GLN A 126 3.07 -19.22 24.96
CA GLN A 126 1.81 -18.53 25.25
C GLN A 126 1.96 -17.06 25.68
N ASN A 127 2.98 -16.74 26.50
CA ASN A 127 3.27 -15.37 26.94
C ASN A 127 3.69 -14.47 25.77
N LEU A 128 4.59 -14.97 24.90
CA LEU A 128 5.06 -14.21 23.73
C LEU A 128 3.95 -14.05 22.69
N LEU A 129 3.07 -15.06 22.56
CA LEU A 129 1.93 -15.02 21.67
C LEU A 129 0.92 -13.94 22.07
N GLU A 130 0.69 -13.74 23.37
CA GLU A 130 -0.18 -12.66 23.88
C GLU A 130 0.41 -11.28 23.61
N VAL A 131 1.71 -11.10 23.87
CA VAL A 131 2.44 -9.86 23.55
C VAL A 131 2.31 -9.56 22.05
N TYR A 132 2.64 -10.53 21.19
CA TYR A 132 2.50 -10.41 19.74
C TYR A 132 1.07 -9.99 19.33
N ARG A 133 0.03 -10.64 19.87
CA ARG A 133 -1.38 -10.33 19.53
C ARG A 133 -1.76 -8.90 19.92
N SER A 134 -1.33 -8.44 21.09
CA SER A 134 -1.57 -7.08 21.56
C SER A 134 -0.94 -6.05 20.61
N TYR A 135 0.35 -6.21 20.30
CA TYR A 135 1.07 -5.32 19.40
C TYR A 135 0.49 -5.34 17.99
N LYS A 136 0.16 -6.51 17.44
CA LYS A 136 -0.47 -6.59 16.12
C LYS A 136 -1.79 -5.80 16.07
N LYS A 137 -2.64 -5.93 17.09
CA LYS A 137 -3.91 -5.19 17.17
C LYS A 137 -3.69 -3.69 17.23
N GLU A 138 -2.69 -3.24 17.99
CA GLU A 138 -2.30 -1.82 18.06
C GLU A 138 -1.80 -1.32 16.69
N MET A 139 -0.93 -2.09 16.02
CA MET A 139 -0.39 -1.73 14.70
C MET A 139 -1.50 -1.65 13.64
N ASP A 140 -2.47 -2.56 13.66
CA ASP A 140 -3.66 -2.50 12.80
C ASP A 140 -4.46 -1.21 13.05
N GLY A 141 -4.51 -0.72 14.30
CA GLY A 141 -5.15 0.54 14.67
C GLY A 141 -4.43 1.76 14.08
N ILE A 142 -3.11 1.81 14.23
CA ILE A 142 -2.28 2.89 13.67
C ILE A 142 -2.36 2.91 12.13
N GLY A 143 -2.32 1.73 11.51
CA GLY A 143 -2.48 1.61 10.06
C GLY A 143 -3.79 2.22 9.55
N ARG A 144 -4.92 1.95 10.23
CA ARG A 144 -6.22 2.55 9.87
C ARG A 144 -6.20 4.07 9.90
N VAL A 145 -5.66 4.67 10.96
CA VAL A 145 -5.57 6.14 11.10
C VAL A 145 -4.80 6.77 9.92
N ALA A 146 -3.72 6.12 9.48
CA ALA A 146 -2.95 6.60 8.34
C ALA A 146 -3.70 6.47 7.00
N PHE A 147 -4.42 5.36 6.77
CA PHE A 147 -5.21 5.18 5.54
C PHE A 147 -6.42 6.11 5.48
N ASP A 148 -7.08 6.37 6.61
CA ASP A 148 -8.17 7.36 6.68
C ASP A 148 -7.68 8.76 6.25
N PHE A 149 -6.47 9.14 6.67
CA PHE A 149 -5.83 10.37 6.21
C PHE A 149 -5.59 10.37 4.69
N PHE A 150 -4.99 9.30 4.15
CA PHE A 150 -4.71 9.23 2.71
C PHE A 150 -5.99 9.26 1.87
N ASP A 151 -7.03 8.57 2.33
CA ASP A 151 -8.30 8.46 1.61
C ASP A 151 -9.07 9.80 1.65
N LYS A 152 -8.97 10.55 2.75
CA LYS A 152 -9.52 11.92 2.86
C LYS A 152 -8.89 12.89 1.86
N TYR A 153 -7.59 12.77 1.60
CA TYR A 153 -6.83 13.72 0.78
C TYR A 153 -6.45 13.20 -0.61
N GLN A 154 -7.11 12.13 -1.09
CA GLN A 154 -6.88 11.55 -2.42
C GLN A 154 -7.24 12.50 -3.59
N GLY A 155 -8.19 13.41 -3.37
CA GLY A 155 -8.65 14.40 -4.35
C GLY A 155 -7.81 15.69 -4.35
N LYS A 156 -8.21 16.66 -5.18
CA LYS A 156 -7.57 17.97 -5.27
C LYS A 156 -8.42 19.13 -4.75
N ASP A 157 -9.70 18.89 -4.44
CA ASP A 157 -10.66 19.97 -4.12
C ASP A 157 -10.25 20.78 -2.87
N TRP A 158 -9.66 20.11 -1.88
CA TRP A 158 -9.13 20.75 -0.67
C TRP A 158 -7.99 21.74 -0.95
N LEU A 159 -7.31 21.62 -2.10
CA LEU A 159 -6.24 22.56 -2.47
C LEU A 159 -6.78 23.96 -2.72
N ALA A 160 -8.06 24.15 -3.06
CA ALA A 160 -8.58 25.49 -3.38
C ALA A 160 -8.74 26.39 -2.13
N SER A 161 -8.88 25.81 -0.93
CA SER A 161 -9.18 26.53 0.30
C SER A 161 -7.95 26.65 1.22
N PRO A 162 -7.55 27.87 1.64
CA PRO A 162 -6.51 28.05 2.65
C PRO A 162 -6.81 27.33 3.97
N ASP A 163 -8.07 27.31 4.41
CA ASP A 163 -8.48 26.64 5.65
C ASP A 163 -8.31 25.12 5.53
N ALA A 164 -8.71 24.54 4.39
CA ALA A 164 -8.53 23.11 4.14
C ALA A 164 -7.05 22.72 4.06
N ARG A 165 -6.18 23.58 3.51
CA ARG A 165 -4.72 23.38 3.56
C ARG A 165 -4.17 23.47 4.99
N SER A 166 -4.75 24.31 5.85
CA SER A 166 -4.39 24.40 7.27
C SER A 166 -4.76 23.12 8.01
N SER A 167 -5.99 22.61 7.83
CA SER A 167 -6.42 21.31 8.38
C SER A 167 -5.54 20.17 7.88
N PHE A 168 -5.21 20.16 6.58
CA PHE A 168 -4.28 19.18 6.00
C PHE A 168 -2.94 19.17 6.72
N LYS A 169 -2.33 20.34 6.99
CA LYS A 169 -1.05 20.42 7.70
C LYS A 169 -1.13 19.82 9.10
N ALA A 170 -2.20 20.13 9.85
CA ALA A 170 -2.38 19.61 11.20
C ALA A 170 -2.54 18.08 11.19
N GLU A 171 -3.36 17.55 10.28
CA GLU A 171 -3.57 16.11 10.15
C GLU A 171 -2.34 15.39 9.60
N PHE A 172 -1.58 16.03 8.70
CA PHE A 172 -0.32 15.50 8.19
C PHE A 172 0.75 15.43 9.29
N ALA A 173 0.81 16.43 10.19
CA ALA A 173 1.69 16.36 11.35
C ALA A 173 1.33 15.17 12.26
N ASN A 174 0.03 14.93 12.48
CA ASN A 174 -0.44 13.76 13.20
C ASN A 174 -0.07 12.44 12.48
N LEU A 175 -0.16 12.39 11.15
CA LEU A 175 0.32 11.24 10.37
C LEU A 175 1.81 10.95 10.67
N GLY A 176 2.64 12.00 10.76
CA GLY A 176 4.04 11.86 11.12
C GLY A 176 4.24 11.24 12.51
N THR A 177 3.49 11.71 13.51
CA THR A 177 3.51 11.15 14.86
C THR A 177 3.15 9.67 14.86
N VAL A 178 2.01 9.28 14.25
CA VAL A 178 1.58 7.88 14.26
C VAL A 178 2.54 6.97 13.49
N LEU A 179 3.19 7.48 12.43
CA LEU A 179 4.20 6.73 11.67
C LEU A 179 5.44 6.44 12.53
N VAL A 180 5.99 7.44 13.22
CA VAL A 180 7.15 7.28 14.10
C VAL A 180 6.83 6.34 15.25
N ASP A 181 5.64 6.48 15.83
CA ASP A 181 5.12 5.63 16.89
C ASP A 181 5.05 4.15 16.49
N ARG A 182 4.61 3.88 15.25
CA ARG A 182 4.56 2.54 14.66
C ARG A 182 5.95 1.97 14.50
N ILE A 183 6.82 2.69 13.79
CA ILE A 183 8.21 2.29 13.50
C ILE A 183 8.95 1.96 14.80
N THR A 184 8.83 2.83 15.81
CA THR A 184 9.51 2.66 17.10
C THR A 184 9.07 1.38 17.81
N ARG A 185 7.77 1.11 17.85
CA ARG A 185 7.24 -0.11 18.49
C ARG A 185 7.64 -1.36 17.72
N GLU A 186 7.59 -1.31 16.40
CA GLU A 186 7.97 -2.45 15.56
C GLU A 186 9.43 -2.79 15.72
N GLU A 187 10.31 -1.80 15.62
CA GLU A 187 11.75 -2.04 15.69
C GLU A 187 12.24 -2.43 17.08
N ASN A 188 11.65 -1.88 18.14
CA ASN A 188 12.14 -2.11 19.50
C ASN A 188 11.44 -3.25 20.22
N ILE A 189 10.26 -3.68 19.76
CA ILE A 189 9.43 -4.64 20.49
C ILE A 189 9.03 -5.83 19.63
N LEU A 190 8.52 -5.58 18.42
CA LEU A 190 8.06 -6.67 17.56
C LEU A 190 9.20 -7.42 16.87
N TYR A 191 10.15 -6.71 16.25
CA TYR A 191 11.25 -7.32 15.50
C TYR A 191 12.17 -8.20 16.37
N PRO A 192 12.45 -7.87 17.65
CA PRO A 192 13.16 -8.78 18.55
C PRO A 192 12.49 -10.14 18.77
N LEU A 193 11.18 -10.26 18.55
CA LEU A 193 10.46 -11.53 18.65
C LEU A 193 10.54 -12.37 17.36
N TYR A 194 11.09 -11.81 16.28
CA TYR A 194 11.27 -12.50 15.01
C TYR A 194 12.59 -13.29 15.01
N MET A 195 12.55 -14.50 15.57
CA MET A 195 13.70 -15.40 15.70
C MET A 195 13.51 -16.66 14.84
N PRO A 196 14.59 -17.34 14.40
CA PRO A 196 14.50 -18.66 13.80
C PRO A 196 13.74 -19.65 14.70
N SER A 197 12.86 -20.46 14.12
CA SER A 197 12.09 -21.50 14.83
C SER A 197 12.88 -22.80 14.95
#